data_AF-A0A2U3LBT2-F1
#
_entry.id   AF-A0A2U3LBT2-F1
#
_cell.length_a   1.000
_cell.length_b   1.000
_cell.length_c   1.000
_cell.angle_alpha   90.00
_cell.angle_beta   90.00
_cell.angle_gamma   90.00
#
_symmetry.space_group_name_H-M   'P 1'
#
loop_
_entity.id
_entity.type
_entity.pdbx_description
1 polymer ?
#
loop_
_entity_poly.entity_id
_entity_poly.type
_entity_poly.pdbx_seq_one_letter_code
_entity_poly.pdbx_strand_id
1 'polypeptide(L)'
;MAHRYLIDGMLSHPVPTRPLREMGADRVLAVHLKGTWANGSAPRHLLDVIGQSFAIAQNAMSSLWRQAADVVVEPDVGDFAYDDFKHADDLIRMGEVAMRKALPEVQLWLESKAEASPHGVERRRSPRSAPMPAD
;
A
#
# COMPACT_ATOMS: atom_id res chain seq x y z
N MET A 1 8.34 -30.14 -0.83
CA MET A 1 7.70 -28.82 -0.94
C MET A 1 7.91 -28.32 -2.36
N ALA A 2 6.87 -27.87 -3.06
CA ALA A 2 7.01 -27.37 -4.43
C ALA A 2 7.80 -26.06 -4.43
N HIS A 3 8.82 -25.97 -5.29
CA HIS A 3 9.58 -24.73 -5.51
C HIS A 3 8.65 -23.68 -6.12
N ARG A 4 8.54 -22.50 -5.49
CA ARG A 4 7.73 -21.38 -5.98
C ARG A 4 8.64 -20.19 -6.23
N TYR A 5 8.47 -19.56 -7.39
CA TYR A 5 9.05 -18.25 -7.66
C TYR A 5 8.16 -17.18 -7.04
N LEU A 6 8.77 -16.21 -6.34
CA LEU A 6 8.09 -15.11 -5.69
C LEU A 6 8.53 -13.79 -6.35
N ILE A 7 7.58 -12.87 -6.46
CA ILE A 7 7.79 -11.51 -6.94
C ILE A 7 7.16 -10.54 -5.95
N ASP A 8 7.43 -9.25 -6.11
CA ASP A 8 6.76 -8.20 -5.36
C ASP A 8 5.23 -8.30 -5.49
N GLY A 9 4.53 -8.09 -4.38
CA GLY A 9 3.07 -8.10 -4.29
C GLY A 9 2.38 -6.92 -4.96
N MET A 10 3.11 -5.95 -5.53
CA MET A 10 2.60 -4.75 -6.19
C MET A 10 1.43 -4.99 -7.16
N LEU A 11 1.36 -6.13 -7.84
CA LEU A 11 0.25 -6.46 -8.77
C LEU A 11 -0.92 -7.19 -8.12
N SER A 12 -0.68 -7.87 -7.01
CA SER A 12 -1.70 -8.66 -6.31
C SER A 12 -2.35 -7.86 -5.18
N HIS A 13 -1.53 -7.17 -4.39
CA HIS A 13 -1.93 -6.37 -3.23
C HIS A 13 -1.04 -5.12 -3.12
N PRO A 14 -1.16 -4.14 -4.02
CA PRO A 14 -0.36 -2.91 -3.98
C PRO A 14 -0.50 -2.15 -2.65
N VAL A 15 -1.67 -2.22 -2.03
CA VAL A 15 -1.88 -1.84 -0.63
C VAL A 15 -2.61 -2.99 0.05
N PRO A 16 -1.99 -3.73 1.00
CA PRO A 16 -2.50 -5.00 1.50
C PRO A 16 -3.56 -4.85 2.61
N THR A 17 -4.53 -3.96 2.43
CA THR A 17 -5.62 -3.70 3.41
C THR A 17 -6.52 -4.91 3.61
N ARG A 18 -6.88 -5.62 2.53
CA ARG A 18 -7.70 -6.83 2.60
C ARG A 18 -6.99 -7.98 3.34
N PRO A 19 -5.72 -8.33 3.01
CA PRO A 19 -4.95 -9.26 3.83
C PRO A 19 -4.89 -8.86 5.32
N LEU A 20 -4.70 -7.58 5.64
CA LEU A 20 -4.73 -7.07 7.02
C LEU A 20 -6.07 -7.37 7.72
N ARG A 21 -7.21 -7.17 7.04
CA ARG A 21 -8.54 -7.53 7.56
C ARG A 21 -8.69 -9.03 7.77
N GLU A 22 -8.26 -9.84 6.80
CA GLU A 22 -8.31 -11.30 6.87
C GLU A 22 -7.44 -11.85 8.01
N MET A 23 -6.38 -11.13 8.39
CA MET A 23 -5.56 -11.40 9.56
C MET A 23 -6.19 -10.97 10.90
N GLY A 24 -7.39 -10.36 10.86
CA GLY A 24 -8.14 -9.94 12.05
C GLY A 24 -7.86 -8.51 12.51
N ALA A 25 -7.36 -7.63 11.64
CA ALA A 25 -7.23 -6.22 11.98
C ALA A 25 -8.63 -5.57 12.11
N ASP A 26 -8.96 -5.09 13.30
CA ASP A 26 -10.20 -4.34 13.57
C ASP A 26 -10.21 -2.98 12.89
N ARG A 27 -9.02 -2.44 12.61
CA ARG A 27 -8.79 -1.10 12.08
C ARG A 27 -7.65 -1.09 11.08
N VAL A 28 -7.88 -0.47 9.93
CA VAL A 28 -6.93 -0.41 8.83
C VAL A 28 -6.78 1.02 8.32
N LEU A 29 -5.61 1.60 8.53
CA LEU A 29 -5.16 2.83 7.88
C LEU A 29 -4.26 2.46 6.71
N ALA A 30 -4.60 2.92 5.52
CA ALA A 30 -3.82 2.74 4.32
C ALA A 30 -2.99 3.99 4.01
N VAL A 31 -1.72 3.80 3.64
CA VAL A 31 -0.90 4.84 3.02
C VAL A 31 -0.61 4.39 1.60
N HIS A 32 -1.01 5.20 0.61
CA HIS A 32 -0.82 4.86 -0.80
C HIS A 32 -0.05 5.97 -1.51
N LEU A 33 1.07 5.60 -2.13
CA LEU A 33 1.89 6.50 -2.93
C LEU A 33 1.47 6.40 -4.39
N LYS A 34 1.00 7.51 -4.95
CA LYS A 34 0.74 7.62 -6.40
C LYS A 34 2.03 8.04 -7.10
N GLY A 35 2.95 7.09 -7.26
CA GLY A 35 4.15 7.29 -8.07
C GLY A 35 3.79 7.33 -9.55
N THR A 36 4.37 8.27 -10.30
CA THR A 36 4.25 8.30 -11.75
C THR A 36 5.40 7.49 -12.36
N TRP A 37 5.05 6.49 -13.18
CA TRP A 37 6.05 5.72 -13.95
C TRP A 37 6.43 6.43 -15.26
N ALA A 38 5.66 7.43 -15.65
CA ALA A 38 5.85 8.18 -16.89
C ALA A 38 5.55 9.67 -16.65
N ASN A 39 6.46 10.51 -17.14
CA ASN A 39 6.46 11.96 -16.93
C ASN A 39 5.45 12.68 -17.85
N GLY A 40 4.27 12.09 -18.09
CA GLY A 40 3.25 12.60 -19.02
C GLY A 40 3.65 12.56 -20.50
N SER A 41 4.79 11.98 -20.85
CA SER A 41 5.24 11.78 -22.24
C SER A 41 4.92 10.38 -22.75
N ALA A 42 4.77 10.23 -24.07
CA ALA A 42 4.52 8.93 -24.68
C ALA A 42 5.67 7.95 -24.36
N PRO A 43 5.38 6.66 -24.04
CA PRO A 43 6.41 5.66 -23.79
C PRO A 43 7.42 5.63 -24.94
N ARG A 44 8.71 5.78 -24.64
CA ARG A 44 9.77 5.82 -25.66
C ARG A 44 10.42 4.47 -25.84
N HIS A 45 10.38 3.61 -24.81
CA HIS A 45 11.00 2.29 -24.81
C HIS A 45 10.11 1.22 -24.15
N LEU A 46 10.47 -0.05 -24.35
CA LEU A 46 9.70 -1.20 -23.83
C LEU A 46 9.55 -1.17 -22.30
N LEU A 47 10.58 -0.72 -21.57
CA LEU A 47 10.52 -0.60 -20.11
C LEU A 47 9.42 0.38 -19.66
N ASP A 48 9.24 1.48 -20.38
CA ASP A 48 8.18 2.47 -20.10
C ASP A 48 6.79 1.86 -20.28
N VAL A 49 6.61 1.04 -21.32
CA VAL A 49 5.34 0.33 -21.57
C VAL A 49 5.03 -0.67 -20.46
N ILE A 50 6.05 -1.39 -19.98
CA ILE A 50 5.91 -2.34 -18.87
C ILE A 50 5.53 -1.60 -17.58
N GLY A 51 6.25 -0.53 -17.24
CA GLY A 51 5.95 0.30 -16.07
C GLY A 51 4.54 0.89 -16.12
N GLN A 52 4.12 1.43 -17.26
CA GLN A 52 2.77 1.94 -17.46
C GLN A 52 1.70 0.85 -17.33
N SER A 53 1.97 -0.36 -17.83
CA SER A 53 1.06 -1.50 -17.68
C SER A 53 0.88 -1.89 -16.21
N PHE A 54 1.96 -1.87 -15.42
CA PHE A 54 1.87 -2.09 -13.98
C PHE A 54 1.11 -0.98 -13.25
N ALA A 55 1.31 0.29 -13.63
CA ALA A 55 0.56 1.40 -13.06
C ALA A 55 -0.96 1.26 -13.32
N ILE A 56 -1.35 0.87 -14.53
CA ILE A 56 -2.75 0.60 -14.90
C ILE A 56 -3.32 -0.55 -14.07
N ALA A 57 -2.58 -1.67 -13.96
CA ALA A 57 -3.01 -2.82 -13.18
C ALA A 57 -3.22 -2.47 -11.68
N GLN A 58 -2.31 -1.70 -11.10
CA GLN A 58 -2.43 -1.22 -9.72
C GLN A 58 -3.65 -0.33 -9.52
N ASN A 59 -3.91 0.58 -10.47
CA ASN A 59 -5.09 1.44 -10.43
C ASN A 59 -6.39 0.64 -10.51
N ALA A 60 -6.44 -0.42 -11.32
CA ALA A 60 -7.60 -1.31 -11.38
C ALA A 60 -7.86 -2.02 -10.04
N MET A 61 -6.81 -2.33 -9.27
CA MET A 61 -6.92 -2.92 -7.93
C MET A 61 -7.30 -1.89 -6.85
N SER A 62 -7.32 -0.59 -7.18
CA SER A 62 -7.49 0.45 -6.18
C SER A 62 -8.83 0.41 -5.45
N SER A 63 -9.91 0.10 -6.16
CA SER A 63 -11.24 -0.01 -5.56
C SER A 63 -11.32 -1.11 -4.51
N LEU A 64 -10.65 -2.25 -4.73
CA LEU A 64 -10.69 -3.41 -3.84
C LEU A 64 -9.99 -3.14 -2.52
N TRP A 65 -8.77 -2.59 -2.56
CA TRP A 65 -8.04 -2.32 -1.32
C TRP A 65 -8.61 -1.12 -0.57
N ARG A 66 -9.14 -0.10 -1.28
CA ARG A 66 -9.77 1.05 -0.63
C ARG A 66 -10.99 0.66 0.19
N GLN A 67 -11.81 -0.27 -0.30
CA GLN A 67 -12.98 -0.77 0.44
C GLN A 67 -12.62 -1.45 1.77
N ALA A 68 -11.40 -1.97 1.90
CA ALA A 68 -10.92 -2.62 3.12
C ALA A 68 -10.14 -1.69 4.06
N ALA A 69 -9.98 -0.41 3.71
CA ALA A 69 -9.35 0.62 4.53
C ALA A 69 -10.42 1.52 5.19
N ASP A 70 -10.21 1.88 6.45
CA ASP A 70 -11.05 2.87 7.14
C ASP A 70 -10.62 4.30 6.81
N VAL A 71 -9.30 4.51 6.79
CA VAL A 71 -8.66 5.80 6.49
C VAL A 71 -7.62 5.58 5.41
N VAL A 72 -7.56 6.49 4.43
CA VAL A 72 -6.57 6.44 3.35
C VAL A 72 -5.81 7.76 3.30
N VAL A 73 -4.49 7.69 3.48
CA VAL A 73 -3.58 8.84 3.35
C VAL A 73 -2.79 8.70 2.05
N GLU A 74 -2.83 9.74 1.22
CA GLU A 74 -2.15 9.77 -0.08
C GLU A 74 -1.20 10.98 -0.16
N PRO A 75 0.09 10.80 0.17
CA PRO A 75 1.10 11.80 -0.08
C PRO A 75 1.23 12.09 -1.58
N ASP A 76 1.30 13.37 -1.94
CA ASP A 76 1.38 13.82 -3.33
C ASP A 76 2.80 13.75 -3.87
N VAL A 77 3.28 12.57 -4.22
CA VAL A 77 4.67 12.32 -4.71
C VAL A 77 4.78 12.27 -6.23
N GLY A 78 3.79 12.81 -6.96
CA GLY A 78 3.67 12.64 -8.41
C GLY A 78 4.82 13.22 -9.24
N ASP A 79 5.54 14.19 -8.69
CA ASP A 79 6.66 14.88 -9.34
C ASP A 79 7.99 14.08 -9.30
N PHE A 80 8.04 12.99 -8.52
CA PHE A 80 9.23 12.18 -8.33
C PHE A 80 9.17 10.91 -9.19
N ALA A 81 10.31 10.57 -9.78
CA ALA A 81 10.46 9.27 -10.44
C ALA A 81 10.48 8.14 -9.39
N TYR A 82 10.08 6.94 -9.81
CA TYR A 82 10.02 5.76 -8.93
C TYR A 82 11.38 5.40 -8.29
N ASP A 83 12.48 5.73 -8.95
CA ASP A 83 13.86 5.46 -8.54
C ASP A 83 14.62 6.71 -8.04
N ASP A 84 13.91 7.76 -7.65
CA ASP A 84 14.50 9.05 -7.29
C ASP A 84 15.03 9.12 -5.83
N PHE A 85 15.97 8.24 -5.51
CA PHE A 85 16.51 8.08 -4.15
C PHE A 85 17.24 9.32 -3.60
N LYS A 86 17.67 10.24 -4.47
CA LYS A 86 18.38 11.48 -4.06
C LYS A 86 17.45 12.48 -3.36
N HIS A 87 16.13 12.38 -3.55
CA HIS A 87 15.15 13.27 -2.93
C HIS A 87 14.43 12.62 -1.74
N ALA A 88 15.06 11.65 -1.07
CA ALA A 88 14.47 10.94 0.07
C ALA A 88 13.97 11.90 1.17
N ASP A 89 14.73 12.94 1.51
CA ASP A 89 14.33 13.93 2.51
C ASP A 89 13.07 14.71 2.12
N ASP A 90 12.89 14.99 0.82
CA ASP A 90 11.69 15.64 0.32
C ASP A 90 10.48 14.71 0.42
N LEU A 91 10.63 13.46 -0.01
CA LEU A 91 9.59 12.43 0.07
C LEU A 91 9.13 12.18 1.51
N ILE A 92 10.06 12.12 2.47
CA ILE A 92 9.76 11.97 3.90
C ILE A 92 8.91 13.16 4.38
N ARG A 93 9.34 14.39 4.06
CA ARG A 93 8.63 15.61 4.45
C ARG A 93 7.22 15.66 3.86
N MET A 94 7.04 15.20 2.63
CA MET A 94 5.73 15.14 1.98
C MET A 94 4.80 14.14 2.66
N GLY A 95 5.33 12.98 3.06
CA GLY A 95 4.61 12.03 3.91
C GLY A 95 4.20 12.64 5.25
N GLU A 96 5.10 13.38 5.90
CA GLU A 96 4.82 14.09 7.14
C GLU A 96 3.70 15.13 6.97
N VAL A 97 3.76 15.97 5.93
CA VAL A 97 2.73 16.97 5.63
C VAL A 97 1.37 16.31 5.38
N ALA A 98 1.33 15.24 4.58
CA ALA A 98 0.11 14.51 4.30
C ALA A 98 -0.51 13.90 5.57
N MET A 99 0.31 13.29 6.43
CA MET A 99 -0.16 12.73 7.69
C MET A 99 -0.59 13.81 8.68
N ARG A 100 0.15 14.92 8.80
CA ARG A 100 -0.24 16.06 9.65
C ARG A 100 -1.60 16.63 9.25
N LYS A 101 -1.90 16.68 7.95
CA LYS A 101 -3.20 17.10 7.43
C LYS A 101 -4.31 16.10 7.77
N ALA A 102 -4.03 14.80 7.69
CA ALA A 102 -4.97 13.74 8.04
C ALA A 102 -5.10 13.51 9.56
N LEU A 103 -4.18 14.05 10.37
CA LEU A 103 -4.06 13.75 11.79
C LEU A 103 -5.36 13.94 12.59
N PRO A 104 -6.18 15.00 12.38
CA PRO A 104 -7.45 15.14 13.09
C PRO A 104 -8.43 13.99 12.79
N GLU A 105 -8.52 13.55 11.54
CA GLU A 105 -9.35 12.42 11.12
C GLU A 105 -8.82 11.12 11.73
N VAL A 106 -7.50 10.91 11.68
CA VAL A 106 -6.85 9.73 12.26
C VAL A 106 -7.07 9.67 13.78
N GLN A 107 -6.97 10.80 14.49
CA GLN A 107 -7.24 10.87 15.93
C GLN A 107 -8.69 10.52 16.25
N LEU A 108 -9.65 11.13 15.56
CA LEU A 108 -11.07 10.81 15.71
C LEU A 108 -11.37 9.34 15.42
N TRP A 109 -10.77 8.81 14.35
CA TRP A 109 -10.88 7.40 14.00
C TRP A 109 -10.33 6.50 15.09
N LEU A 110 -9.15 6.81 15.66
CA LEU A 110 -8.56 6.07 16.79
C LEU A 110 -9.42 6.13 18.06
N GLU A 111 -10.04 7.27 18.35
CA GLU A 111 -10.87 7.50 19.54
C GLU A 111 -12.27 6.90 19.45
N SER A 112 -12.84 6.79 18.24
CA SER A 112 -14.10 6.08 18.05
C SER A 112 -13.96 4.69 18.68
N LYS A 113 -14.95 4.19 19.42
CA LYS A 113 -14.88 2.79 19.89
C LYS A 113 -14.90 1.90 18.66
N ALA A 114 -14.04 0.88 18.62
CA ALA A 114 -14.18 -0.17 17.62
C ALA A 114 -15.54 -0.82 17.88
N GLU A 115 -16.55 -0.48 17.09
CA GLU A 115 -17.74 -1.31 17.04
C GLU A 115 -17.25 -2.70 16.70
N ALA A 116 -17.60 -3.66 17.56
CA ALA A 116 -17.14 -5.04 17.42
C ALA A 116 -17.46 -5.48 15.98
N SER A 117 -16.41 -5.76 15.22
CA SER A 117 -16.57 -6.22 13.85
C SER A 117 -17.48 -7.46 13.89
N PRO A 118 -18.53 -7.55 13.05
CA PRO A 118 -19.39 -8.74 12.98
C PRO A 118 -18.62 -9.97 12.49
N HIS A 119 -17.35 -9.81 12.13
CA HIS A 119 -16.46 -10.88 11.71
C HIS A 119 -15.66 -11.37 12.92
N GLY A 120 -16.32 -12.15 13.77
CA GLY A 120 -15.67 -13.01 14.75
C GLY A 120 -14.85 -14.09 14.02
N VAL A 121 -13.72 -13.70 13.43
CA VAL A 121 -12.75 -14.64 12.88
C VAL A 121 -11.93 -15.12 14.07
N GLU A 122 -12.20 -16.36 14.48
CA GLU A 122 -11.36 -17.12 15.38
C GLU A 122 -9.90 -16.88 14.98
N ARG A 123 -9.08 -16.30 15.88
CA ARG A 123 -7.69 -15.92 15.61
C ARG A 123 -6.92 -17.15 15.14
N ARG A 124 -6.89 -17.38 13.83
CA ARG A 124 -6.18 -18.50 13.25
C ARG A 124 -4.71 -18.23 13.52
N ARG A 125 -4.10 -19.06 14.37
CA ARG A 125 -2.67 -18.97 14.69
C ARG A 125 -1.92 -18.78 13.38
N SER A 126 -1.20 -17.67 13.27
CA SER A 126 -0.34 -17.41 12.13
C SER A 126 0.58 -18.62 11.95
N PRO A 127 0.81 -19.08 10.70
CA PRO A 127 1.92 -20.00 10.46
C PRO A 127 3.16 -19.32 11.02
N ARG A 128 3.88 -19.99 11.93
CA ARG A 128 5.19 -19.54 12.39
C ARG A 128 5.99 -19.19 11.13
N SER A 129 6.43 -17.94 11.01
CA SER A 129 7.45 -17.61 10.02
C SER A 129 8.64 -18.51 10.32
N ALA A 130 8.95 -19.41 9.38
CA ALA A 130 10.21 -20.11 9.43
C ALA A 130 11.31 -19.05 9.31
N PRO A 131 12.38 -19.11 10.10
CA PRO A 131 13.52 -18.21 9.93
C PRO A 131 14.01 -18.36 8.48
N MET A 132 14.14 -17.23 7.80
CA MET A 132 14.79 -17.15 6.50
C MET A 132 16.25 -17.59 6.70
N PRO A 133 16.71 -18.68 6.08
CA PRO A 133 18.14 -18.99 6.10
C PRO A 133 18.88 -17.86 5.37
N ALA A 134 19.86 -17.29 6.07
CA ALA A 134 20.82 -16.38 5.49
C ALA A 134 21.95 -17.24 4.93
N ASP A 135 21.81 -17.61 3.66
CA ASP A 135 22.90 -18.13 2.84
C ASP A 135 23.39 -16.99 1.92
#